data_AF-A0AA40MBT1-F1
#
_entry.id   AF-A0AA40MBT1-F1
#
_cell.length_a   1.000
_cell.length_b   1.000
_cell.length_c   1.000
_cell.angle_alpha   90.00
_cell.angle_beta   90.00
_cell.angle_gamma   90.00
#
_symmetry.space_group_name_H-M   'P 1'
#
loop_
_entity.id
_entity.type
_entity.pdbx_description
1 polymer ?
#
loop_
_entity_poly.entity_id
_entity_poly.type
_entity_poly.pdbx_seq_one_letter_code
_entity_poly.pdbx_strand_id
1 'polypeptide(L)'
;MKRMTTYKHPTSYNEIVAHANAIHARRLAQLKKAEKHIRAIERDLALVAEAGVYIAVDGYSMYLEDCRAPDEYRYSGRAKWALRVRAGIFNATADRAIRAFLALGWIVERIDTAPNWSNLLLRRPKTQSRLILDCSMELAHSLRPQEAG
;
A
#
# COMPACT_ATOMS: atom_id res chain seq x y z
N MET A 1 14.24 27.93 8.60
CA MET A 1 13.26 27.55 7.55
C MET A 1 13.99 26.83 6.43
N LYS A 2 13.64 25.57 6.10
CA LYS A 2 14.20 24.87 4.93
C LYS A 2 13.59 25.51 3.68
N ARG A 3 14.42 26.07 2.78
CA ARG A 3 13.98 26.55 1.46
C ARG A 3 13.25 25.40 0.75
N MET A 4 11.99 25.61 0.38
CA MET A 4 11.31 24.72 -0.55
C MET A 4 12.02 24.89 -1.89
N THR A 5 12.85 23.93 -2.26
CA THR A 5 13.42 23.86 -3.60
C THR A 5 12.26 23.64 -4.58
N THR A 6 11.95 24.65 -5.39
CA THR A 6 11.03 24.51 -6.51
C THR A 6 11.49 23.34 -7.37
N TYR A 7 10.60 22.38 -7.62
CA TYR A 7 10.90 21.23 -8.47
C TYR A 7 11.31 21.74 -9.86
N LYS A 8 12.54 21.42 -10.27
CA LYS A 8 13.03 21.68 -11.63
C LYS A 8 12.88 20.41 -12.44
N HIS A 9 12.14 20.48 -13.55
CA HIS A 9 12.06 19.36 -14.48
C HIS A 9 13.45 19.11 -15.10
N PRO A 10 13.99 17.88 -15.09
CA PRO A 10 15.22 17.55 -15.79
C PRO A 10 15.08 17.82 -17.30
N THR A 11 15.97 18.58 -17.93
CA THR A 11 15.89 18.90 -19.36
C THR A 11 17.14 18.49 -20.15
N SER A 12 18.24 18.14 -19.47
CA SER A 12 19.43 17.57 -20.09
C SER A 12 19.60 16.07 -19.74
N TYR A 13 20.36 15.34 -20.57
CA TYR A 13 20.68 13.93 -20.30
C TYR A 13 21.26 13.73 -18.89
N ASN A 14 22.22 14.55 -18.48
CA ASN A 14 22.86 14.46 -17.17
C ASN A 14 21.86 14.68 -16.02
N GLU A 15 20.93 15.62 -16.17
CA GLU A 15 19.87 15.84 -15.19
C GLU A 15 18.89 14.67 -15.13
N ILE A 16 18.54 14.08 -16.28
CA ILE A 16 17.65 12.91 -16.36
C ILE A 16 18.30 11.70 -15.66
N VAL A 17 19.60 11.46 -15.93
CA VAL A 17 20.38 10.39 -15.27
C VAL A 17 20.47 10.63 -13.76
N ALA A 18 20.77 11.85 -13.33
CA ALA A 18 20.82 12.20 -11.91
C ALA A 18 19.47 11.98 -11.21
N HIS A 19 18.37 12.34 -11.88
CA HIS A 19 17.02 12.10 -11.39
C HIS A 19 16.70 10.60 -11.25
N ALA A 20 17.04 9.79 -12.26
CA ALA A 20 16.86 8.34 -12.22
C ALA A 20 17.64 7.68 -11.06
N ASN A 21 18.91 8.09 -10.87
CA ASN A 21 19.73 7.63 -9.75
C ASN A 21 19.12 8.00 -8.39
N ALA A 22 18.57 9.21 -8.26
CA ALA A 22 17.90 9.65 -7.03
C ALA A 22 16.63 8.83 -6.74
N ILE A 23 15.83 8.51 -7.76
CA ILE A 23 14.66 7.62 -7.64
C ILE A 23 15.11 6.23 -7.18
N HIS A 24 16.15 5.66 -7.80
CA HIS A 24 16.67 4.36 -7.43
C HIS A 24 17.15 4.31 -5.96
N ALA A 25 17.95 5.30 -5.54
CA ALA A 25 18.42 5.40 -4.16
C ALA A 25 17.27 5.52 -3.16
N ARG A 26 16.26 6.36 -3.48
CA ARG A 26 15.04 6.48 -2.67
C ARG A 26 14.31 5.16 -2.57
N ARG A 27 14.20 4.42 -3.68
CA ARG A 27 13.52 3.12 -3.71
C ARG A 27 14.21 2.10 -2.82
N LEU A 28 15.54 1.99 -2.88
CA LEU A 28 16.30 1.10 -1.99
C LEU A 28 16.10 1.47 -0.52
N ALA A 29 16.10 2.76 -0.19
CA ALA A 29 15.84 3.22 1.17
C ALA A 29 14.42 2.86 1.66
N GLN A 30 13.40 2.97 0.78
CA GLN A 30 12.03 2.55 1.10
C GLN A 30 11.93 1.05 1.37
N LEU A 31 12.54 0.22 0.53
CA LEU A 31 12.56 -1.23 0.72
C LEU A 31 13.27 -1.62 2.01
N LYS A 32 14.42 -1.01 2.31
CA LYS A 32 15.14 -1.23 3.56
C LYS A 32 14.30 -0.85 4.78
N LYS A 33 13.55 0.25 4.71
CA LYS A 33 12.62 0.67 5.77
C LYS A 33 11.46 -0.32 5.93
N ALA A 34 10.98 -0.91 4.84
CA ALA A 34 9.86 -1.84 4.80
C ALA A 34 10.23 -3.30 5.09
N GLU A 35 11.53 -3.64 5.12
CA GLU A 35 12.04 -5.02 5.17
C GLU A 35 11.32 -5.90 6.20
N LYS A 36 11.21 -5.45 7.45
CA LYS A 36 10.54 -6.21 8.52
C LYS A 36 9.08 -6.56 8.16
N HIS A 37 8.36 -5.63 7.53
CA HIS A 37 6.96 -5.84 7.17
C HIS A 37 6.82 -6.76 5.96
N ILE A 38 7.73 -6.63 4.98
CA ILE A 38 7.78 -7.51 3.81
C ILE A 38 8.07 -8.96 4.25
N ARG A 39 9.10 -9.17 5.06
CA ARG A 39 9.46 -10.50 5.60
C ARG A 39 8.31 -11.11 6.41
N ALA A 40 7.59 -10.30 7.19
CA ALA A 40 6.47 -10.77 8.00
C ALA A 40 5.30 -11.34 7.18
N ILE A 41 5.20 -11.02 5.89
CA ILE A 41 4.12 -11.50 5.00
C ILE A 41 4.64 -12.37 3.84
N GLU A 42 5.93 -12.73 3.84
CA GLU A 42 6.59 -13.40 2.71
C GLU A 42 5.88 -14.70 2.32
N ARG A 43 5.44 -15.49 3.31
CA ARG A 43 4.66 -16.71 3.06
C ARG A 43 3.31 -16.41 2.41
N ASP A 44 2.61 -15.36 2.86
CA ASP A 44 1.34 -14.96 2.26
C ASP A 44 1.54 -14.49 0.81
N LEU A 45 2.61 -13.74 0.53
CA LEU A 45 2.96 -13.31 -0.83
C LEU A 45 3.19 -14.51 -1.77
N ALA A 46 3.89 -15.54 -1.30
CA ALA A 46 4.09 -16.77 -2.06
C ALA A 46 2.76 -17.48 -2.35
N LEU A 47 1.88 -17.62 -1.35
CA LEU A 47 0.57 -18.25 -1.52
C LEU A 47 -0.35 -17.46 -2.47
N VAL A 48 -0.30 -16.12 -2.42
CA VAL A 48 -1.03 -15.26 -3.36
C VAL A 48 -0.52 -15.45 -4.80
N ALA A 49 0.79 -15.61 -4.98
CA ALA A 49 1.39 -15.90 -6.28
C ALA A 49 1.03 -17.30 -6.79
N GLU A 50 1.02 -18.32 -5.92
CA GLU A 50 0.56 -19.68 -6.24
C GLU A 50 -0.92 -19.68 -6.70
N ALA A 51 -1.75 -18.76 -6.19
CA ALA A 51 -3.12 -18.52 -6.65
C ALA A 51 -3.23 -17.71 -7.96
N GLY A 52 -2.10 -17.46 -8.64
CA GLY A 52 -2.04 -16.75 -9.92
C GLY A 52 -2.28 -15.24 -9.81
N VAL A 53 -1.98 -14.64 -8.65
CA VAL A 53 -2.04 -13.19 -8.44
C VAL A 53 -0.64 -12.66 -8.13
N TYR A 54 -0.13 -11.79 -9.00
CA TYR A 54 1.21 -11.23 -8.87
C TYR A 54 1.16 -9.82 -8.27
N ILE A 55 1.93 -9.62 -7.21
CA ILE A 55 2.09 -8.32 -6.56
C ILE A 55 3.20 -7.53 -7.28
N ALA A 56 2.94 -6.26 -7.58
CA ALA A 56 3.91 -5.34 -8.14
C ALA A 56 5.05 -5.08 -7.15
N VAL A 57 6.27 -4.94 -7.66
CA VAL A 57 7.49 -4.64 -6.88
C VAL A 57 8.11 -3.28 -7.24
N ASP A 58 7.40 -2.49 -8.04
CA ASP A 58 7.79 -1.15 -8.49
C ASP A 58 7.68 -0.09 -7.38
N GLY A 59 7.94 1.17 -7.73
CA GLY A 59 7.92 2.30 -6.79
C GLY A 59 6.55 2.59 -6.13
N TYR A 60 5.46 1.98 -6.60
CA TYR A 60 4.11 2.15 -6.07
C TYR A 60 3.66 1.02 -5.15
N SER A 61 4.57 0.10 -4.80
CA SER A 61 4.29 -1.05 -3.94
C SER A 61 5.47 -1.34 -3.01
N MET A 62 5.29 -2.19 -2.01
CA MET A 62 6.34 -2.61 -1.06
C MET A 62 7.02 -1.46 -0.31
N TYR A 63 6.27 -0.42 0.04
CA TYR A 63 6.75 0.67 0.90
C TYR A 63 5.80 0.87 2.08
N LEU A 64 6.31 1.48 3.16
CA LEU A 64 5.48 1.79 4.33
C LEU A 64 4.74 3.10 4.14
N GLU A 65 3.44 3.04 4.39
CA GLU A 65 2.53 4.17 4.38
C GLU A 65 1.92 4.32 5.78
N ASP A 66 1.76 5.57 6.22
CA ASP A 66 1.08 5.86 7.48
C ASP A 66 -0.42 5.66 7.29
N CYS A 67 -0.99 4.73 8.04
CA CYS A 67 -2.37 4.30 7.88
C CYS A 67 -3.27 4.83 9.00
N ARG A 68 -2.84 5.83 9.76
CA ARG A 68 -3.68 6.51 10.76
C ARG A 68 -4.94 7.08 10.11
N ALA A 69 -6.07 6.98 10.80
CA ALA A 69 -7.30 7.61 10.34
C ALA A 69 -7.20 9.16 10.47
N PRO A 70 -7.94 9.95 9.67
CA PRO A 70 -7.82 11.41 9.66
C PRO A 70 -7.98 12.08 11.04
N ASP A 71 -8.84 11.53 11.89
CA ASP A 71 -9.09 11.97 13.27
C ASP A 71 -7.93 11.62 14.22
N GLU A 72 -7.17 10.56 13.94
CA GLU A 72 -6.00 10.14 14.73
C GLU A 72 -4.78 11.05 14.54
N TYR A 73 -4.75 11.91 13.51
CA TYR A 73 -3.67 12.87 13.31
C TYR A 73 -3.72 14.04 14.29
N ARG A 74 -4.90 14.36 14.84
CA ARG A 74 -5.08 15.48 15.77
C ARG A 74 -4.52 15.19 17.16
N TYR A 75 -4.47 13.92 17.53
CA TYR A 75 -3.87 13.46 18.78
C TYR A 75 -2.42 13.05 18.49
N SER A 76 -1.51 13.23 19.45
CA SER A 76 -0.09 12.84 19.36
C SER A 76 0.14 11.32 19.32
N GLY A 77 -0.75 10.59 18.63
CA GLY A 77 -0.74 9.16 18.49
C GLY A 77 0.49 8.66 17.72
N ARG A 78 1.01 7.53 18.19
CA ARG A 78 2.10 6.80 17.52
C ARG A 78 1.70 6.46 16.09
N ALA A 79 2.60 6.70 15.14
CA ALA A 79 2.40 6.33 13.73
C ALA A 79 2.02 4.85 13.61
N LYS A 80 1.00 4.57 12.79
CA LYS A 80 0.57 3.22 12.42
C LYS A 80 1.05 2.98 11.00
N TRP A 81 1.85 1.95 10.79
CA TRP A 81 2.41 1.65 9.47
C TRP A 81 1.69 0.48 8.83
N ALA A 82 1.39 0.61 7.55
CA ALA A 82 0.94 -0.47 6.70
C ALA A 82 1.86 -0.61 5.50
N LEU A 83 2.00 -1.83 4.98
CA LEU A 83 2.70 -2.06 3.73
C LEU A 83 1.75 -1.78 2.56
N ARG A 84 2.11 -0.84 1.68
CA ARG A 84 1.38 -0.63 0.43
C ARG A 84 1.62 -1.82 -0.50
N VAL A 85 0.56 -2.45 -0.97
CA VAL A 85 0.60 -3.61 -1.87
C VAL A 85 -0.28 -3.31 -3.08
N ARG A 86 0.32 -3.36 -4.26
CA ARG A 86 -0.38 -3.17 -5.53
C ARG A 86 -0.32 -4.45 -6.35
N ALA A 87 -1.40 -4.85 -7.00
CA ALA A 87 -1.44 -6.03 -7.87
C ALA A 87 -1.72 -5.66 -9.33
N GLY A 88 -0.98 -4.68 -9.87
CA GLY A 88 -1.17 -4.17 -11.24
C GLY A 88 -1.99 -2.87 -11.32
N ILE A 89 -2.29 -2.45 -12.56
CA ILE A 89 -2.94 -1.17 -12.87
C ILE A 89 -4.48 -1.27 -12.86
N PHE A 90 -5.02 -2.46 -13.14
CA PHE A 90 -6.45 -2.69 -13.23
C PHE A 90 -7.07 -3.09 -11.89
N ASN A 91 -8.22 -2.49 -11.56
CA ASN A 91 -8.96 -2.78 -10.33
C ASN A 91 -9.32 -4.26 -10.18
N ALA A 92 -9.64 -4.96 -11.27
CA ALA A 92 -9.97 -6.39 -11.22
C ALA A 92 -8.81 -7.24 -10.65
N THR A 93 -7.57 -6.89 -10.97
CA THR A 93 -6.40 -7.61 -10.44
C THR A 93 -6.13 -7.23 -8.98
N ALA A 94 -6.38 -5.97 -8.62
CA ALA A 94 -6.30 -5.51 -7.24
C ALA A 94 -7.34 -6.19 -6.33
N ASP A 95 -8.59 -6.32 -6.81
CA ASP A 95 -9.67 -7.02 -6.13
C ASP A 95 -9.36 -8.52 -5.93
N ARG A 96 -8.76 -9.16 -6.94
CA ARG A 96 -8.28 -10.55 -6.81
C ARG A 96 -7.22 -10.70 -5.71
N ALA A 97 -6.29 -9.75 -5.61
CA ALA A 97 -5.28 -9.75 -4.54
C ALA A 97 -5.93 -9.61 -3.16
N ILE A 98 -6.88 -8.68 -3.01
CA ILE A 98 -7.62 -8.52 -1.76
C ILE A 98 -8.33 -9.82 -1.38
N ARG A 99 -9.08 -10.42 -2.31
CA ARG A 99 -9.78 -11.69 -2.05
C ARG A 99 -8.81 -12.80 -1.66
N ALA A 100 -7.64 -12.87 -2.28
CA ALA A 100 -6.60 -13.83 -1.92
C ALA A 100 -6.09 -13.61 -0.49
N PHE A 101 -5.79 -12.36 -0.08
CA PHE A 101 -5.40 -12.08 1.31
C PHE A 101 -6.52 -12.38 2.31
N LEU A 102 -7.77 -12.05 1.99
CA LEU A 102 -8.91 -12.38 2.84
C LEU A 102 -9.05 -13.90 3.03
N ALA A 103 -8.86 -14.69 1.96
CA ALA A 103 -8.85 -16.16 2.04
C ALA A 103 -7.70 -16.71 2.92
N LEU A 104 -6.58 -15.98 3.04
CA LEU A 104 -5.47 -16.29 3.95
C LEU A 104 -5.73 -15.84 5.40
N GLY A 105 -6.93 -15.35 5.71
CA GLY A 105 -7.34 -14.97 7.07
C GLY A 105 -6.95 -13.54 7.45
N TRP A 106 -6.62 -12.69 6.48
CA TRP A 106 -6.60 -11.24 6.72
C TRP A 106 -8.02 -10.72 6.89
N ILE A 107 -8.17 -9.66 7.69
CA ILE A 107 -9.48 -9.03 7.96
C ILE A 107 -9.47 -7.58 7.53
N VAL A 108 -10.62 -7.08 7.09
CA VAL A 108 -10.81 -5.67 6.79
C VAL A 108 -10.80 -4.88 8.10
N GLU A 109 -9.82 -4.00 8.29
CA GLU A 109 -9.74 -3.07 9.43
C GLU A 109 -10.42 -1.75 9.10
N ARG A 110 -10.24 -1.25 7.86
CA ARG A 110 -10.86 -0.01 7.39
C ARG A 110 -11.04 0.00 5.87
N ILE A 111 -12.05 0.72 5.41
CA ILE A 111 -12.33 0.98 3.99
C ILE A 111 -12.23 2.49 3.81
N ASP A 112 -11.26 2.96 3.02
CA ASP A 112 -11.16 4.39 2.68
C ASP A 112 -11.61 4.57 1.22
N THR A 113 -12.69 5.35 1.02
CA THR A 113 -13.25 5.66 -0.30
C THR A 113 -13.13 7.15 -0.58
N ALA A 114 -12.55 7.50 -1.72
CA ALA A 114 -12.49 8.85 -2.26
C ALA A 114 -13.06 8.86 -3.70
N PRO A 115 -13.41 10.04 -4.27
CA PRO A 115 -14.11 10.11 -5.56
C PRO A 115 -13.46 9.35 -6.71
N ASN A 116 -12.13 9.22 -6.71
CA ASN A 116 -11.36 8.64 -7.81
C ASN A 116 -10.56 7.39 -7.41
N TRP A 117 -10.64 6.96 -6.15
CA TRP A 117 -9.87 5.82 -5.66
C TRP A 117 -10.48 5.26 -4.38
N SER A 118 -10.42 3.95 -4.22
CA SER A 118 -10.81 3.25 -3.00
C SER A 118 -9.70 2.30 -2.59
N ASN A 119 -9.39 2.25 -1.30
CA ASN A 119 -8.46 1.29 -0.76
C ASN A 119 -9.06 0.56 0.46
N LEU A 120 -8.46 -0.59 0.77
CA LEU A 120 -8.72 -1.33 1.99
C LEU A 120 -7.46 -1.36 2.84
N LEU A 121 -7.63 -1.06 4.12
CA LEU A 121 -6.66 -1.40 5.14
C LEU A 121 -7.00 -2.81 5.65
N LEU A 122 -6.17 -3.78 5.31
CA LEU A 122 -6.25 -5.13 5.85
C LEU A 122 -5.33 -5.29 7.06
N ARG A 123 -5.75 -6.10 8.03
CA ARG A 123 -4.95 -6.47 9.20
C ARG A 123 -4.85 -7.97 9.33
N ARG A 124 -3.67 -8.46 9.71
CA ARG A 124 -3.50 -9.86 10.09
C ARG A 124 -3.85 -10.03 11.57
N PRO A 125 -4.83 -10.90 11.92
CA PRO A 125 -5.21 -11.14 13.32
C PRO A 125 -4.01 -11.50 14.21
N LYS A 126 -4.04 -11.05 15.47
CA LYS A 126 -3.00 -11.30 16.49
C LYS A 126 -1.59 -10.79 16.12
N THR A 127 -1.46 -9.96 15.09
CA THR A 127 -0.19 -9.31 14.71
C THR A 127 -0.39 -7.81 14.56
N GLN A 128 0.72 -7.09 14.37
CA GLN A 128 0.69 -5.67 13.98
C GLN A 128 0.72 -5.45 12.47
N SER A 129 0.80 -6.52 11.67
CA SER A 129 0.93 -6.44 10.22
C SER A 129 -0.35 -5.90 9.58
N ARG A 130 -0.17 -4.92 8.70
CA ARG A 130 -1.22 -4.25 7.95
C ARG A 130 -0.84 -4.09 6.50
N LEU A 131 -1.82 -4.19 5.61
CA LEU A 131 -1.66 -3.95 4.18
C LEU A 131 -2.62 -2.86 3.73
N ILE A 132 -2.18 -2.01 2.84
CA ILE A 132 -3.07 -1.12 2.07
C ILE A 132 -3.09 -1.63 0.64
N LEU A 133 -4.28 -1.95 0.14
CA LEU A 133 -4.51 -2.37 -1.24
C LEU A 133 -5.57 -1.49 -1.89
N ASP A 134 -5.32 -1.08 -3.13
CA ASP A 134 -6.35 -0.47 -3.96
C ASP A 134 -7.45 -1.50 -4.29
N CYS A 135 -8.68 -1.03 -4.44
CA CYS A 135 -9.83 -1.85 -4.77
C CYS A 135 -10.79 -1.09 -5.67
N SER A 136 -11.68 -1.82 -6.33
CA SER A 136 -12.85 -1.24 -6.96
C SER A 136 -13.84 -0.69 -5.92
N MET A 137 -14.65 0.28 -6.32
CA MET A 137 -15.73 0.79 -5.48
C MET A 137 -16.76 -0.30 -5.19
N GLU A 138 -17.03 -1.18 -6.17
CA GLU A 138 -17.92 -2.32 -6.04
C GLU A 138 -17.46 -3.26 -4.93
N LEU A 139 -16.17 -3.62 -4.91
CA LEU A 139 -15.62 -4.46 -3.85
C LEU A 139 -15.69 -3.74 -2.50
N ALA A 140 -15.30 -2.47 -2.44
CA ALA A 140 -15.36 -1.67 -1.21
C ALA A 140 -16.78 -1.64 -0.63
N HIS A 141 -17.81 -1.44 -1.46
CA HIS A 141 -19.21 -1.47 -1.03
C HIS A 141 -19.66 -2.84 -0.56
N SER A 142 -19.27 -3.92 -1.26
CA SER A 142 -19.63 -5.29 -0.88
C SER A 142 -19.05 -5.75 0.47
N LEU A 143 -17.96 -5.11 0.90
CA LEU A 143 -17.25 -5.44 2.15
C LEU A 143 -17.63 -4.50 3.31
N ARG A 144 -18.43 -3.46 3.07
CA ARG A 144 -18.96 -2.66 4.18
C ARG A 144 -19.88 -3.55 5.01
N PRO A 145 -19.79 -3.50 6.36
CA PRO A 145 -20.79 -4.11 7.21
C PRO A 145 -22.15 -3.58 6.75
N GLN A 146 -23.05 -4.47 6.32
CA GLN A 146 -24.45 -4.09 6.17
C GLN A 146 -24.92 -3.75 7.57
N GLU A 147 -25.26 -2.48 7.81
CA GLU A 147 -25.98 -2.11 9.03
C GLU A 147 -27.23 -3.00 9.08
N ALA A 148 -27.28 -3.89 10.06
CA ALA A 148 -28.55 -4.53 10.43
C ALA A 148 -29.46 -3.37 10.85
N GLY A 149 -30.46 -3.08 10.01
CA GLY A 149 -31.49 -2.09 10.30
C GLY A 149 -32.32 -2.45 11.51
#